data_AF-A0A7S3EY14-F1
#
_entry.id   AF-A0A7S3EY14-F1
#
_cell.length_a   1.000
_cell.length_b   1.000
_cell.length_c   1.000
_cell.angle_alpha   90.00
_cell.angle_beta   90.00
_cell.angle_gamma   90.00
#
_symmetry.space_group_name_H-M   'P 1'
#
loop_
_entity.id
_entity.type
_entity.pdbx_description
1 polymer ?
#
loop_
_entity_poly.entity_id
_entity_poly.type
_entity_poly.pdbx_seq_one_letter_code
_entity_poly.pdbx_strand_id
1 'polypeptide(L)'
;EINAFASTERDQYGWCDADWLRYCRDKAAGDLNLPPAAKGAIDKGHMGMQLADFVNLPEATAAGLDRACMLAIRLYSSSVHVNINRFLRVGCSTERPHPYPALIIHLMEAFTKLRDAKAKAVEPPSAEATGESDAATKVRHPSAWGLLKGLNKLKLIK
;
A
#
# COMPACT_ATOMS: atom_id res chain seq x y z
N GLU A 1 -21.02 -15.95 7.48
CA GLU A 1 -20.03 -16.98 7.13
C GLU A 1 -19.07 -16.40 6.08
N ILE A 2 -17.80 -16.16 6.45
CA ILE A 2 -16.79 -15.59 5.54
C ILE A 2 -15.65 -16.60 5.49
N ASN A 3 -15.74 -17.66 4.70
CA ASN A 3 -14.64 -18.64 4.65
C ASN A 3 -14.53 -19.55 3.39
N ALA A 4 -15.20 -19.22 2.28
CA ALA A 4 -15.14 -20.08 1.09
C ALA A 4 -14.07 -19.70 0.04
N PHE A 5 -13.42 -18.54 0.16
CA PHE A 5 -12.56 -18.00 -0.93
C PHE A 5 -11.17 -17.54 -0.49
N ALA A 6 -10.82 -17.61 0.80
CA ALA A 6 -9.45 -17.33 1.21
C ALA A 6 -8.57 -18.53 0.85
N SER A 7 -7.54 -18.31 0.04
CA SER A 7 -6.58 -19.37 -0.28
C SER A 7 -6.00 -19.95 1.01
N THR A 8 -6.11 -21.27 1.19
CA THR A 8 -5.43 -22.00 2.27
C THR A 8 -3.99 -22.33 1.91
N GLU A 9 -3.55 -21.99 0.69
CA GLU A 9 -2.17 -22.18 0.26
C GLU A 9 -1.26 -21.29 1.12
N ARG A 10 -0.20 -21.89 1.64
CA ARG A 10 0.83 -21.18 2.39
C ARG A 10 1.86 -20.64 1.41
N ASP A 11 2.25 -19.40 1.62
CA ASP A 11 3.30 -18.76 0.86
C ASP A 11 4.70 -19.21 1.32
N GLN A 12 5.72 -18.59 0.72
CA GLN A 12 7.13 -18.78 1.07
C GLN A 12 7.49 -18.41 2.52
N TYR A 13 6.59 -17.75 3.26
CA TYR A 13 6.75 -17.35 4.65
C TYR A 13 5.94 -18.25 5.61
N GLY A 14 5.23 -19.25 5.07
CA GLY A 14 4.39 -20.18 5.83
C GLY A 14 3.02 -19.60 6.21
N TRP A 15 2.65 -18.44 5.68
CA TRP A 15 1.37 -17.77 5.95
C TRP A 15 0.41 -17.91 4.77
N CYS A 16 -0.88 -18.00 5.08
CA CYS A 16 -1.93 -17.93 4.06
C CYS A 16 -2.47 -16.49 3.92
N ASP A 17 -3.31 -16.26 2.91
CA ASP A 17 -3.87 -14.93 2.65
C ASP A 17 -4.71 -14.41 3.84
N ALA A 18 -5.35 -15.30 4.61
CA ALA A 18 -6.08 -14.96 5.83
C ALA A 18 -5.16 -14.54 7.00
N ASP A 19 -3.97 -15.14 7.11
CA ASP A 19 -2.98 -14.75 8.12
C ASP A 19 -2.47 -13.33 7.84
N TRP A 20 -2.17 -13.04 6.56
CA TRP A 20 -1.80 -11.70 6.11
C TRP A 20 -2.90 -10.66 6.37
N LEU A 21 -4.15 -10.99 6.05
CA LEU A 21 -5.29 -10.12 6.35
C LEU A 21 -5.38 -9.81 7.85
N ARG A 22 -5.23 -10.81 8.70
CA ARG A 22 -5.27 -10.63 10.15
C ARG A 22 -4.12 -9.74 10.65
N TYR A 23 -2.90 -9.94 10.13
CA TYR A 23 -1.77 -9.08 10.45
C TYR A 23 -2.02 -7.63 10.01
N CYS A 24 -2.37 -7.40 8.75
CA CYS A 24 -2.57 -6.04 8.22
C CYS A 24 -3.75 -5.30 8.87
N ARG A 25 -4.75 -6.03 9.37
CA ARG A 25 -5.93 -5.44 10.02
C ARG A 25 -5.71 -5.17 11.50
N ASP A 26 -5.15 -6.14 12.24
CA ASP A 26 -5.22 -6.17 13.71
C ASP A 26 -3.87 -5.94 14.40
N LYS A 27 -2.75 -6.04 13.66
CA LYS A 27 -1.42 -5.98 14.26
C LYS A 27 -0.70 -4.69 13.87
N ALA A 28 0.03 -4.16 14.84
CA ALA A 28 1.00 -3.11 14.59
C ALA A 28 2.09 -3.64 13.65
N ALA A 29 2.48 -2.80 12.69
CA ALA A 29 3.61 -3.05 11.80
C ALA A 29 4.85 -3.36 12.63
N GLY A 30 5.51 -4.48 12.36
CA GLY A 30 6.56 -4.93 13.24
C GLY A 30 7.01 -6.36 13.00
N ASP A 31 8.31 -6.59 13.11
CA ASP A 31 8.92 -7.92 13.00
C ASP A 31 8.46 -8.90 14.08
N LEU A 32 7.96 -8.41 15.23
CA LEU A 32 7.43 -9.25 16.31
C LEU A 32 6.13 -9.96 15.93
N ASN A 33 5.34 -9.35 15.05
CA ASN A 33 4.05 -9.88 14.64
C ASN A 33 4.14 -10.68 13.32
N LEU A 34 5.32 -10.75 12.72
CA LEU A 34 5.58 -11.43 11.46
C LEU A 34 6.25 -12.80 11.68
N PRO A 35 6.07 -13.74 10.75
CA PRO A 35 6.84 -14.98 10.78
C PRO A 35 8.33 -14.65 10.57
N PRO A 36 9.26 -15.43 11.14
CA PRO A 36 10.70 -15.15 11.04
C PRO A 36 11.19 -14.89 9.61
N ALA A 37 10.63 -15.63 8.64
CA ALA A 37 10.99 -15.52 7.23
C ALA A 37 10.50 -14.23 6.55
N ALA A 38 9.49 -13.53 7.09
CA ALA A 38 8.93 -12.31 6.52
C ALA A 38 9.40 -11.02 7.22
N LYS A 39 10.27 -11.12 8.23
CA LYS A 39 10.81 -9.95 8.93
C LYS A 39 11.50 -9.00 7.95
N GLY A 40 11.16 -7.72 8.04
CA GLY A 40 11.65 -6.68 7.13
C GLY A 40 11.13 -6.73 5.69
N ALA A 41 10.24 -7.68 5.33
CA ALA A 41 9.68 -7.78 3.97
C ALA A 41 8.54 -6.78 3.71
N ILE A 42 7.83 -6.36 4.76
CA ILE A 42 6.66 -5.48 4.71
C ILE A 42 6.77 -4.35 5.73
N ASP A 43 6.02 -3.26 5.53
CA ASP A 43 5.88 -2.12 6.46
C ASP A 43 7.22 -1.47 6.88
N LYS A 44 8.26 -1.61 6.05
CA LYS A 44 9.60 -1.07 6.34
C LYS A 44 9.52 0.44 6.58
N GLY A 45 10.06 0.88 7.71
CA GLY A 45 10.06 2.29 8.13
C GLY A 45 8.82 2.73 8.93
N HIS A 46 7.84 1.84 9.13
CA HIS A 46 6.58 2.14 9.82
C HIS A 46 6.39 1.27 11.08
N MET A 47 7.50 0.86 11.71
CA MET A 47 7.47 -0.02 12.89
C MET A 47 6.65 0.61 14.03
N GLY A 48 5.78 -0.18 14.65
CA GLY A 48 4.86 0.24 15.71
C GLY A 48 3.53 0.80 15.22
N MET A 49 3.37 1.12 13.93
CA MET A 49 2.15 1.73 13.41
C MET A 49 1.02 0.72 13.25
N GLN A 50 -0.16 1.06 13.75
CA GLN A 50 -1.40 0.33 13.50
C GLN A 50 -2.07 0.84 12.22
N LEU A 51 -3.09 0.11 11.74
CA LEU A 51 -3.84 0.50 10.55
C LEU A 51 -4.44 1.92 10.65
N ALA A 52 -4.84 2.36 11.84
CA ALA A 52 -5.32 3.72 12.06
C ALA A 52 -4.21 4.76 11.86
N ASP A 53 -2.99 4.48 12.30
CA ASP A 53 -1.84 5.37 12.15
C ASP A 53 -1.44 5.51 10.67
N PHE A 54 -1.57 4.44 9.89
CA PHE A 54 -1.36 4.48 8.43
C PHE A 54 -2.32 5.41 7.71
N VAL A 55 -3.58 5.50 8.16
CA VAL A 55 -4.56 6.44 7.58
C VAL A 55 -4.20 7.89 7.90
N ASN A 56 -3.60 8.13 9.07
CA ASN A 56 -3.18 9.46 9.53
C ASN A 56 -1.84 9.92 8.94
N LEU A 57 -1.19 9.12 8.09
CA LEU A 57 0.00 9.56 7.37
C LEU A 57 -0.33 10.79 6.52
N PRO A 58 0.59 11.77 6.41
CA PRO A 58 0.32 13.00 5.67
C PRO A 58 0.00 12.71 4.20
N GLU A 59 0.62 11.70 3.59
CA GLU A 59 0.34 11.28 2.22
C GLU A 59 -1.05 10.64 2.07
N ALA A 60 -1.45 9.81 3.04
CA ALA A 60 -2.76 9.16 3.05
C ALA A 60 -3.88 10.18 3.29
N THR A 61 -3.64 11.12 4.20
CA THR A 61 -4.56 12.21 4.52
C THR A 61 -4.72 13.17 3.34
N ALA A 62 -3.61 13.58 2.70
CA ALA A 62 -3.64 14.43 1.52
C ALA A 62 -4.38 13.79 0.34
N ALA A 63 -4.31 12.46 0.22
CA ALA A 63 -5.04 11.70 -0.78
C ALA A 63 -6.48 11.34 -0.38
N GLY A 64 -6.92 11.61 0.84
CA GLY A 64 -8.25 11.23 1.33
C GLY A 64 -8.47 9.72 1.30
N LEU A 65 -7.44 8.94 1.68
CA LEU A 65 -7.53 7.49 1.74
C LEU A 65 -8.33 7.05 2.97
N ASP A 66 -9.30 6.18 2.74
CA ASP A 66 -10.04 5.54 3.82
C ASP A 66 -9.30 4.31 4.36
N ARG A 67 -9.72 3.82 5.53
CA ARG A 67 -9.17 2.64 6.19
C ARG A 67 -9.17 1.40 5.30
N ALA A 68 -10.21 1.21 4.49
CA ALA A 68 -10.28 0.09 3.55
C ALA A 68 -9.22 0.19 2.44
N CYS A 69 -8.99 1.40 1.91
CA CYS A 69 -7.94 1.66 0.92
C CYS A 69 -6.54 1.40 1.49
N MET A 70 -6.28 1.86 2.73
CA MET A 70 -4.99 1.61 3.39
C MET A 70 -4.76 0.13 3.71
N LEU A 71 -5.81 -0.58 4.15
CA LEU A 71 -5.73 -2.03 4.35
C LEU A 71 -5.41 -2.74 3.03
N ALA A 72 -6.03 -2.32 1.93
CA ALA A 72 -5.79 -2.90 0.61
C ALA A 72 -4.34 -2.67 0.14
N ILE A 73 -3.79 -1.47 0.35
CA ILE A 73 -2.38 -1.17 0.07
C ILE A 73 -1.44 -2.05 0.92
N ARG A 74 -1.69 -2.18 2.23
CA ARG A 74 -0.87 -3.03 3.11
C ARG A 74 -0.93 -4.50 2.69
N LEU A 75 -2.09 -5.00 2.29
CA LEU A 75 -2.18 -6.38 1.78
C LEU A 75 -1.43 -6.54 0.46
N TYR A 76 -1.49 -5.55 -0.42
CA TYR A 76 -0.75 -5.58 -1.69
C TYR A 76 0.77 -5.47 -1.52
N SER A 77 1.28 -4.96 -0.41
CA SER A 77 2.72 -4.98 -0.12
C SER A 77 3.20 -6.29 0.53
N SER A 78 2.28 -7.17 0.95
CA SER A 78 2.58 -8.53 1.41
C SER A 78 2.74 -9.50 0.24
N SER A 79 3.02 -10.78 0.51
CA SER A 79 3.08 -11.84 -0.52
C SER A 79 1.75 -12.07 -1.25
N VAL A 80 0.61 -11.61 -0.72
CA VAL A 80 -0.72 -11.71 -1.33
C VAL A 80 -0.75 -11.08 -2.73
N HIS A 81 0.15 -10.13 -3.02
CA HIS A 81 0.30 -9.54 -4.36
C HIS A 81 0.56 -10.58 -5.46
N VAL A 82 1.18 -11.72 -5.15
CA VAL A 82 1.44 -12.80 -6.11
C VAL A 82 0.13 -13.40 -6.58
N ASN A 83 -0.78 -13.69 -5.65
CA ASN A 83 -2.10 -14.25 -5.97
C ASN A 83 -2.95 -13.22 -6.72
N ILE A 84 -3.03 -11.99 -6.21
CA ILE A 84 -3.71 -10.88 -6.89
C ILE A 84 -3.25 -10.76 -8.35
N ASN A 85 -1.94 -10.63 -8.57
CA ASN A 85 -1.40 -10.42 -9.91
C ASN A 85 -1.54 -11.66 -10.81
N ARG A 86 -1.54 -12.87 -10.24
CA ARG A 86 -1.77 -14.11 -11.01
C ARG A 86 -3.15 -14.08 -11.68
N PHE A 87 -4.21 -13.80 -10.93
CA PHE A 87 -5.56 -13.79 -11.47
C PHE A 87 -5.80 -12.62 -12.44
N LEU A 88 -5.15 -11.47 -12.22
CA LEU A 88 -5.19 -10.36 -13.17
C LEU A 88 -4.48 -10.69 -14.50
N ARG A 89 -3.43 -11.52 -14.48
CA ARG A 89 -2.69 -11.93 -15.70
C ARG A 89 -3.38 -13.04 -16.48
N VAL A 90 -3.94 -14.03 -15.78
CA VAL A 90 -4.64 -15.16 -16.42
C VAL A 90 -5.98 -14.70 -17.05
N GLY A 91 -6.52 -13.59 -16.54
CA GLY A 91 -7.82 -13.07 -16.95
C GLY A 91 -8.92 -13.56 -16.02
N CYS A 92 -9.83 -12.66 -15.70
CA CYS A 92 -11.02 -12.95 -14.91
C CYS A 92 -12.25 -12.93 -15.82
N SER A 93 -13.15 -13.90 -15.67
CA SER A 93 -14.42 -13.97 -16.39
C SER A 93 -15.57 -14.18 -15.41
N THR A 94 -16.81 -14.15 -15.90
CA THR A 94 -17.99 -14.50 -15.10
C THR A 94 -17.92 -15.94 -14.58
N GLU A 95 -17.31 -16.85 -15.34
CA GLU A 95 -17.12 -18.25 -14.97
C GLU A 95 -15.93 -18.47 -14.01
N ARG A 96 -14.96 -17.55 -14.01
CA ARG A 96 -13.78 -17.57 -13.13
C ARG A 96 -13.56 -16.17 -12.55
N PRO A 97 -14.33 -15.77 -11.53
CA PRO A 97 -14.18 -14.46 -10.92
C PRO A 97 -12.85 -14.35 -10.17
N HIS A 98 -12.35 -13.13 -10.04
CA HIS A 98 -11.18 -12.86 -9.19
C HIS A 98 -11.51 -13.28 -7.74
N PRO A 99 -10.61 -13.96 -7.00
CA PRO A 99 -10.89 -14.40 -5.63
C PRO A 99 -11.08 -13.24 -4.65
N TYR A 100 -10.51 -12.08 -4.96
CA TYR A 100 -10.51 -10.89 -4.11
C TYR A 100 -11.13 -9.65 -4.81
N PRO A 101 -12.41 -9.67 -5.20
CA PRO A 101 -12.98 -8.58 -6.00
C PRO A 101 -13.06 -7.26 -5.21
N ALA A 102 -13.47 -7.32 -3.93
CA ALA A 102 -13.52 -6.15 -3.06
C ALA A 102 -12.13 -5.52 -2.85
N LEU A 103 -11.10 -6.36 -2.73
CA LEU A 103 -9.72 -5.91 -2.55
C LEU A 103 -9.23 -5.12 -3.77
N ILE A 104 -9.54 -5.60 -4.98
CA ILE A 104 -9.18 -4.92 -6.24
C ILE A 104 -9.88 -3.56 -6.34
N ILE A 105 -11.17 -3.49 -6.01
CA ILE A 105 -11.93 -2.22 -6.05
C ILE A 105 -11.25 -1.17 -5.16
N HIS A 106 -10.94 -1.52 -3.91
CA HIS A 106 -10.26 -0.61 -2.99
C HIS A 106 -8.82 -0.29 -3.40
N LEU A 107 -8.08 -1.24 -4.00
CA LEU A 107 -6.75 -0.98 -4.55
C LEU A 107 -6.78 0.03 -5.69
N MET A 108 -7.73 -0.14 -6.62
CA MET A 108 -7.92 0.78 -7.74
C MET A 108 -8.29 2.18 -7.24
N GLU A 109 -9.23 2.27 -6.30
CA GLU A 109 -9.62 3.53 -5.67
C GLU A 109 -8.42 4.22 -4.99
N ALA A 110 -7.65 3.46 -4.21
CA ALA A 110 -6.50 3.98 -3.49
C ALA A 110 -5.42 4.50 -4.45
N PHE A 111 -5.13 3.78 -5.53
CA PHE A 111 -4.16 4.22 -6.53
C PHE A 111 -4.62 5.44 -7.31
N THR A 112 -5.92 5.55 -7.65
CA THR A 112 -6.47 6.76 -8.29
C THR A 112 -6.29 7.98 -7.38
N LYS A 113 -6.73 7.88 -6.12
CA LYS A 113 -6.59 8.95 -5.13
C LYS A 113 -5.15 9.40 -4.90
N LEU A 114 -4.21 8.46 -4.80
CA LEU A 114 -2.78 8.76 -4.66
C LEU A 114 -2.21 9.46 -5.88
N ARG A 115 -2.65 9.10 -7.08
CA ARG A 115 -2.20 9.75 -8.33
C ARG A 115 -2.75 11.17 -8.43
N ASP A 116 -4.00 11.38 -8.06
CA ASP A 116 -4.64 12.69 -8.06
C ASP A 116 -3.98 13.62 -7.02
N ALA A 117 -3.71 13.12 -5.82
CA ALA A 117 -3.00 13.87 -4.78
C ALA A 117 -1.59 14.26 -5.24
N LYS A 118 -0.88 13.33 -5.88
CA LYS A 118 0.44 13.60 -6.46
C LYS A 118 0.37 14.65 -7.58
N ALA A 119 -0.65 14.61 -8.43
CA ALA A 119 -0.83 15.60 -9.49
C ALA A 119 -1.08 17.00 -8.92
N LYS A 120 -1.95 17.11 -7.91
CA LYS A 120 -2.22 18.37 -7.20
C LYS A 120 -1.00 18.93 -6.46
N ALA A 121 -0.15 18.06 -5.91
CA ALA A 121 1.09 18.49 -5.27
C ALA A 121 2.17 18.98 -6.25
N VAL A 122 2.01 18.73 -7.55
CA VAL A 122 2.96 19.14 -8.61
C VAL A 122 2.56 20.47 -9.27
N GLU A 123 1.32 20.95 -9.12
CA GLU A 123 0.96 22.29 -9.57
C GLU A 123 1.64 23.34 -8.67
N PRO A 124 2.57 24.16 -9.19
CA PRO A 124 3.18 25.22 -8.41
C PRO A 124 2.19 26.36 -8.16
N PRO A 125 2.32 27.10 -7.04
CA PRO A 125 1.59 28.36 -6.88
C PRO A 125 1.99 29.30 -8.02
N SER A 126 1.01 29.66 -8.85
CA SER A 126 1.15 30.81 -9.74
C SER A 126 1.42 32.05 -8.89
N ALA A 127 2.55 32.68 -9.22
CA ALA A 127 3.14 33.89 -8.68
C ALA A 127 2.17 34.94 -8.10
N GLU A 128 2.49 35.44 -6.89
CA GLU A 128 2.63 36.87 -6.59
C GLU A 128 3.31 37.10 -5.21
N ALA A 129 4.45 37.82 -5.24
CA ALA A 129 5.10 38.70 -4.25
C ALA A 129 5.30 38.25 -2.78
N THR A 130 6.39 38.51 -2.04
CA THR A 130 7.70 39.19 -2.16
C THR A 130 8.40 38.96 -0.80
N GLY A 131 9.73 38.84 -0.77
CA GLY A 131 10.54 39.35 0.35
C GLY A 131 10.88 38.42 1.53
N GLU A 132 12.15 38.03 1.56
CA GLU A 132 13.06 38.13 2.71
C GLU A 132 13.15 36.99 3.77
N SER A 133 14.41 36.56 3.92
CA SER A 133 15.13 35.71 4.89
C SER A 133 14.44 35.17 6.15
N ASP A 134 14.67 33.88 6.47
CA ASP A 134 15.73 33.53 7.44
C ASP A 134 15.95 32.01 7.62
N ALA A 135 17.15 31.70 8.12
CA ALA A 135 17.73 30.37 8.27
C ALA A 135 17.03 29.48 9.30
N ALA A 136 16.78 28.20 8.96
CA ALA A 136 16.59 27.13 9.95
C ALA A 136 16.89 25.73 9.37
N THR A 137 17.96 25.14 9.92
CA THR A 137 18.24 23.71 10.15
C THR A 137 17.56 22.66 9.26
N LYS A 138 18.32 22.16 8.29
CA LYS A 138 17.97 21.05 7.40
C LYS A 138 18.07 19.71 8.14
N VAL A 139 17.04 19.30 8.87
CA VAL A 139 16.86 17.89 9.24
C VAL A 139 16.39 17.14 7.99
N ARG A 140 17.32 16.43 7.36
CA ARG A 140 17.06 15.58 6.20
C ARG A 140 16.24 14.36 6.66
N HIS A 141 14.92 14.47 6.69
CA HIS A 141 14.07 13.28 6.74
C HIS A 141 14.20 12.53 5.40
N PRO A 142 14.42 11.20 5.42
CA PRO A 142 14.46 10.42 4.19
C PRO A 142 13.09 10.51 3.52
N SER A 143 13.07 11.18 2.38
CA SER A 143 11.86 11.41 1.61
C SER A 143 11.21 10.09 1.20
N ALA A 144 9.92 9.91 1.49
CA ALA A 144 9.10 8.72 1.20
C ALA A 144 8.98 8.37 -0.30
N TRP A 145 9.59 9.14 -1.20
CA TRP A 145 9.77 8.80 -2.62
C TRP A 145 10.52 7.47 -2.86
N GLY A 146 11.08 6.84 -1.83
CA GLY A 146 11.62 5.48 -1.88
C GLY A 146 10.55 4.40 -2.19
N LEU A 147 9.30 4.59 -1.76
CA LEU A 147 8.22 3.63 -1.99
C LEU A 147 7.77 3.58 -3.46
N LEU A 148 7.91 4.69 -4.20
CA LEU A 148 7.54 4.77 -5.61
C LEU A 148 8.65 4.29 -6.57
N LYS A 149 9.90 4.19 -6.11
CA LYS A 149 11.00 3.68 -6.96
C LYS A 149 10.88 2.19 -7.29
N GLY A 150 10.14 1.43 -6.48
CA GLY A 150 9.82 0.02 -6.78
C GLY A 150 8.75 -0.18 -7.87
N LEU A 151 7.93 0.84 -8.15
CA LEU A 151 6.79 0.75 -9.08
C LEU A 151 7.14 1.17 -10.52
N ASN A 152 8.34 1.69 -10.76
CA ASN A 152 8.80 2.13 -12.09
C ASN A 152 9.33 1.00 -13.00
N LYS A 153 9.17 -0.27 -12.63
CA LYS A 153 9.50 -1.42 -13.50
C LYS A 153 8.40 -1.82 -14.49
N LEU A 154 7.28 -1.11 -14.53
CA LEU A 154 6.22 -1.29 -15.54
C LEU A 154 6.33 -0.28 -16.70
N LYS A 155 7.54 -0.10 -17.23
CA LYS A 155 7.74 0.49 -18.56
C LYS A 155 8.01 -0.63 -19.57
N LEU A 156 7.15 -0.65 -20.59
CA LEU A 156 7.27 -1.33 -21.88
C LEU A 156 7.08 -2.86 -21.91
N ILE A 157 5.82 -3.27 -22.07
CA ILE A 157 5.47 -4.30 -23.05
C ILE A 157 5.17 -3.53 -24.34
N LYS A 158 6.02 -3.73 -25.35
CA LYS A 158 5.65 -3.58 -26.76
C LYS A 158 5.13 -4.93 -27.22
#